data_AF-A0A1Q8BMK2-F1
#
_entry.id   AF-A0A1Q8BMK2-F1
#
_cell.length_a   1.000
_cell.length_b   1.000
_cell.length_c   1.000
_cell.angle_alpha   90.00
_cell.angle_beta   90.00
_cell.angle_gamma   90.00
#
_symmetry.space_group_name_H-M   'P 1'
#
loop_
_entity.id
_entity.type
_entity.pdbx_description
1 polymer ?
#
loop_
_entity_poly.entity_id
_entity_poly.type
_entity_poly.pdbx_seq_one_letter_code
_entity_poly.pdbx_strand_id
1 'polypeptide(L)'
;GKLTQLGLDINVEFCEGLLRSIVERAASFDNFLRVDMEGSAYTQRTIELVKRVRTRNPAVGTVIQSYLYRSETDVAELLSYGCRIRLCKGAYKESEEVAYPRKEDVDANFVRLMQVLLSSGFYHAVATHDPRMVAATIRFAAAKQISKDDFEFQMLYGVRTDLQRRLVKDGYRVRIYIPYGKDWFPYFMRRLAERPANLGFLVRNFFRK
;
A
#
# COMPACT_ATOMS: atom_id res chain seq x y z
N GLY A 1 -5.53 3.33 7.12
CA GLY A 1 -6.32 2.88 8.28
C GLY A 1 -6.99 1.56 7.94
N LYS A 2 -7.10 0.64 8.90
CA LYS A 2 -7.71 -0.69 8.70
C LYS A 2 -9.21 -0.64 9.00
N LEU A 3 -10.03 -1.35 8.21
CA LEU A 3 -11.49 -1.34 8.40
C LEU A 3 -11.93 -2.21 9.57
N THR A 4 -11.17 -3.24 9.92
CA THR A 4 -11.42 -4.02 11.14
C THR A 4 -11.37 -3.15 12.40
N GLN A 5 -10.53 -2.11 12.40
CA GLN A 5 -10.48 -1.12 13.49
C GLN A 5 -11.68 -0.15 13.50
N LEU A 6 -12.46 -0.12 12.42
CA LEU A 6 -13.72 0.63 12.31
C LEU A 6 -14.95 -0.28 12.44
N GLY A 7 -14.76 -1.54 12.87
CA GLY A 7 -15.87 -2.46 13.13
C GLY A 7 -16.37 -3.23 11.91
N LEU A 8 -15.54 -3.44 10.88
CA LEU A 8 -15.92 -4.21 9.68
C LEU A 8 -16.45 -5.62 9.99
N ASP A 9 -15.93 -6.27 11.04
CA ASP A 9 -16.41 -7.60 11.48
C ASP A 9 -17.59 -7.55 12.44
N ILE A 10 -18.00 -6.35 12.86
CA ILE A 10 -19.11 -6.15 13.80
C ILE A 10 -20.37 -5.79 13.01
N ASN A 11 -20.30 -4.71 12.22
CA ASN A 11 -21.42 -4.25 11.40
C ASN A 11 -20.91 -3.39 10.23
N VAL A 12 -21.30 -3.76 9.01
CA VAL A 12 -20.79 -3.12 7.78
C VAL A 12 -21.34 -1.72 7.61
N GLU A 13 -22.61 -1.48 7.93
CA GLU A 13 -23.25 -0.17 7.81
C GLU A 13 -22.65 0.86 8.79
N PHE A 14 -22.35 0.41 10.01
CA PHE A 14 -21.67 1.19 11.03
C PHE A 14 -20.25 1.54 10.60
N CYS A 15 -19.49 0.56 10.10
CA CYS A 15 -18.16 0.77 9.53
C CYS A 15 -18.19 1.76 8.36
N GLU A 16 -19.20 1.66 7.48
CA GLU A 16 -19.41 2.61 6.38
C GLU A 16 -19.67 4.03 6.88
N GLY A 17 -20.55 4.19 7.87
CA GLY A 17 -20.87 5.49 8.46
C GLY A 17 -19.65 6.17 9.09
N LEU A 18 -18.83 5.41 9.81
CA LEU A 18 -17.55 5.90 10.36
C LEU A 18 -16.57 6.26 9.26
N LEU A 19 -16.38 5.39 8.27
CA LEU A 19 -15.48 5.64 7.15
C LEU A 19 -15.87 6.92 6.40
N ARG A 20 -17.17 7.10 6.11
CA ARG A 20 -17.69 8.30 5.46
C ARG A 20 -17.39 9.56 6.28
N SER A 21 -17.66 9.53 7.58
CA SER A 21 -17.40 10.67 8.48
C SER A 21 -15.92 11.07 8.49
N ILE A 22 -15.01 10.08 8.52
CA ILE A 22 -13.56 10.33 8.46
C ILE A 22 -13.15 10.90 7.11
N VAL A 23 -13.67 10.36 6.01
CA VAL A 23 -13.38 10.84 4.65
C VAL A 23 -13.88 12.27 4.44
N GLU A 24 -15.10 12.58 4.89
CA GLU A 24 -15.67 13.93 4.84
C GLU A 24 -14.81 14.92 5.65
N ARG A 25 -14.37 14.52 6.85
CA ARG A 25 -13.46 15.35 7.65
C ARG A 25 -12.10 15.53 6.99
N ALA A 26 -11.51 14.47 6.44
CA ALA A 26 -10.24 14.56 5.73
C ALA A 26 -10.33 15.50 4.52
N ALA A 27 -11.40 15.38 3.73
CA ALA A 27 -11.66 16.22 2.57
C ALA A 27 -11.78 17.70 2.96
N SER A 28 -12.36 18.03 4.12
CA SER A 28 -12.45 19.42 4.61
C SER A 28 -11.09 20.09 4.90
N PHE A 29 -9.99 19.32 4.88
CA PHE A 29 -8.62 19.79 5.06
C PHE A 29 -7.72 19.45 3.86
N ASP A 30 -8.30 19.20 2.68
CA ASP A 30 -7.57 18.77 1.47
C ASP A 30 -6.71 17.51 1.69
N ASN A 31 -7.08 16.68 2.67
CA ASN A 31 -6.41 15.43 2.97
C ASN A 31 -7.06 14.25 2.26
N PHE A 32 -6.25 13.20 2.06
CA PHE A 32 -6.68 11.97 1.42
C PHE A 32 -6.60 10.80 2.40
N LEU A 33 -7.68 10.02 2.51
CA LEU A 33 -7.72 8.81 3.31
C LEU A 33 -7.35 7.57 2.47
N ARG A 34 -6.30 6.87 2.91
CA ARG A 34 -5.96 5.53 2.41
C ARG A 34 -6.53 4.47 3.34
N VAL A 35 -7.46 3.66 2.83
CA VAL A 35 -7.88 2.42 3.48
C VAL A 35 -6.83 1.35 3.20
N ASP A 36 -6.24 0.78 4.24
CA ASP A 36 -5.21 -0.26 4.10
C ASP A 36 -5.88 -1.61 3.83
N MET A 37 -5.27 -2.39 2.93
CA MET A 37 -5.76 -3.74 2.63
C MET A 37 -5.24 -4.73 3.67
N GLU A 38 -6.16 -5.52 4.21
CA GLU A 38 -5.88 -6.57 5.19
C GLU A 38 -5.66 -7.92 4.47
N GLY A 39 -5.85 -9.05 5.14
CA GLY A 39 -5.74 -10.37 4.51
C GLY A 39 -6.84 -10.62 3.47
N SER A 40 -6.68 -11.64 2.64
CA SER A 40 -7.56 -11.97 1.50
C SER A 40 -9.05 -12.09 1.89
N ALA A 41 -9.34 -12.57 3.10
CA ALA A 41 -10.69 -12.67 3.67
C ALA A 41 -11.44 -11.32 3.80
N TYR A 42 -10.72 -10.19 3.73
CA TYR A 42 -11.27 -8.84 3.83
C TYR A 42 -11.28 -8.08 2.51
N THR A 43 -10.61 -8.60 1.47
CA THR A 43 -10.36 -7.86 0.22
C THR A 43 -11.66 -7.40 -0.44
N GLN A 44 -12.60 -8.33 -0.63
CA GLN A 44 -13.88 -8.02 -1.29
C GLN A 44 -14.66 -6.95 -0.52
N ARG A 45 -14.90 -7.17 0.78
CA ARG A 45 -15.62 -6.23 1.66
C ARG A 45 -14.97 -4.85 1.67
N THR A 46 -13.64 -4.79 1.66
CA THR A 46 -12.88 -3.53 1.64
C THR A 46 -13.06 -2.78 0.31
N ILE A 47 -12.94 -3.47 -0.82
CA ILE A 47 -13.11 -2.87 -2.16
C ILE A 47 -14.52 -2.32 -2.31
N GLU A 48 -15.54 -3.10 -1.95
CA GLU A 48 -16.94 -2.67 -2.04
C GLU A 48 -17.23 -1.43 -1.20
N LEU A 49 -16.77 -1.42 0.06
CA LEU A 49 -16.96 -0.28 0.96
C LEU A 49 -16.27 0.97 0.41
N VAL A 50 -15.02 0.84 -0.05
CA VAL A 50 -14.27 1.96 -0.63
C VAL A 50 -14.94 2.49 -1.88
N LYS A 51 -15.47 1.63 -2.75
CA LYS A 51 -16.23 2.06 -3.94
C LYS A 51 -17.47 2.86 -3.54
N ARG A 52 -18.26 2.38 -2.58
CA ARG A 52 -19.47 3.09 -2.09
C ARG A 52 -19.16 4.45 -1.49
N VAL A 53 -18.05 4.58 -0.76
CA VAL A 53 -17.63 5.88 -0.22
C VAL A 53 -17.05 6.78 -1.33
N ARG A 54 -16.27 6.22 -2.26
CA ARG A 54 -15.62 6.95 -3.36
C ARG A 54 -16.62 7.64 -4.30
N THR A 55 -17.78 7.01 -4.56
CA THR A 55 -18.83 7.60 -5.41
C THR A 55 -19.39 8.90 -4.82
N ARG A 56 -19.27 9.10 -3.51
CA ARG A 56 -19.73 10.32 -2.80
C ARG A 56 -18.60 11.30 -2.54
N ASN A 57 -17.37 10.82 -2.33
CA ASN A 57 -16.24 11.68 -1.99
C ASN A 57 -14.92 11.18 -2.61
N PRO A 58 -14.17 12.01 -3.36
CA PRO A 58 -12.93 11.62 -4.01
C PRO A 58 -11.71 11.48 -3.10
N ALA A 59 -11.79 11.93 -1.86
CA ALA A 59 -10.70 11.92 -0.89
C ALA A 59 -10.44 10.53 -0.27
N VAL A 60 -10.81 9.44 -0.95
CA VAL A 60 -10.62 8.07 -0.47
C VAL A 60 -10.03 7.17 -1.57
N GLY A 61 -9.28 6.16 -1.15
CA GLY A 61 -8.87 5.06 -1.99
C GLY A 61 -8.24 3.94 -1.17
N THR A 62 -7.83 2.87 -1.83
CA THR A 62 -7.42 1.63 -1.15
C THR A 62 -6.03 1.15 -1.58
N VAL A 63 -5.62 0.00 -1.05
CA VAL A 63 -4.37 -0.70 -1.36
C VAL A 63 -4.67 -1.95 -2.17
N ILE A 64 -3.81 -2.29 -3.12
CA ILE A 64 -3.82 -3.58 -3.84
C ILE A 64 -2.49 -4.29 -3.60
N GLN A 65 -2.57 -5.61 -3.42
CA GLN A 65 -1.44 -6.48 -3.07
C GLN A 65 -1.11 -7.39 -4.25
N SER A 66 0.04 -7.19 -4.91
CA SER A 66 0.38 -7.91 -6.15
C SER A 66 0.52 -9.43 -6.01
N TYR A 67 0.62 -9.96 -4.79
CA TYR A 67 0.66 -11.40 -4.56
C TYR A 67 -0.67 -12.14 -4.79
N LEU A 68 -1.84 -11.47 -4.88
CA LEU A 68 -3.12 -12.15 -5.07
C LEU A 68 -3.45 -12.29 -6.56
N TYR A 69 -4.00 -13.43 -6.96
CA TYR A 69 -4.45 -13.67 -8.33
C TYR A 69 -5.52 -12.68 -8.78
N ARG A 70 -6.44 -12.32 -7.87
CA ARG A 70 -7.57 -11.39 -8.13
C ARG A 70 -7.18 -9.93 -8.39
N SER A 71 -5.94 -9.54 -8.10
CA SER A 71 -5.52 -8.14 -8.04
C SER A 71 -5.69 -7.36 -9.34
N GLU A 72 -5.54 -8.03 -10.50
CA GLU A 72 -5.69 -7.38 -11.79
C GLU A 72 -7.13 -6.97 -12.06
N THR A 73 -8.09 -7.87 -11.78
CA THR A 73 -9.52 -7.58 -11.84
C THR A 73 -9.90 -6.47 -10.87
N ASP A 74 -9.42 -6.54 -9.63
CA ASP A 74 -9.69 -5.53 -8.60
C ASP A 74 -9.14 -4.14 -8.99
N VAL A 75 -7.96 -4.08 -9.63
CA VAL A 75 -7.40 -2.82 -10.14
C VAL A 75 -8.29 -2.24 -11.23
N ALA A 76 -8.69 -3.04 -12.21
CA ALA A 76 -9.57 -2.58 -13.29
C ALA A 76 -10.90 -2.03 -12.74
N GLU A 77 -11.50 -2.76 -11.78
CA GLU A 77 -12.71 -2.33 -11.12
C GLU A 77 -12.52 -1.01 -10.36
N LEU A 78 -11.51 -0.89 -9.50
CA LEU A 78 -11.26 0.33 -8.74
C LEU A 78 -10.97 1.55 -9.65
N LEU A 79 -10.23 1.34 -10.75
CA LEU A 79 -9.95 2.41 -11.72
C LEU A 79 -11.23 2.92 -12.40
N SER A 80 -12.21 2.05 -12.67
CA SER A 80 -13.51 2.47 -13.22
C SER A 80 -14.30 3.40 -12.28
N TYR A 81 -13.96 3.43 -10.99
CA TYR A 81 -14.52 4.35 -9.97
C TYR A 81 -13.61 5.56 -9.70
N GLY A 82 -12.52 5.71 -10.47
CA GLY A 82 -11.52 6.77 -10.27
C GLY A 82 -10.77 6.66 -8.93
N CYS A 83 -10.69 5.46 -8.35
CA CYS A 83 -9.97 5.25 -7.09
C CYS A 83 -8.48 5.47 -7.29
N ARG A 84 -7.88 6.30 -6.43
CA ARG A 84 -6.42 6.29 -6.28
C ARG A 84 -6.02 4.99 -5.61
N ILE A 85 -4.98 4.29 -6.06
CA ILE A 85 -4.55 3.00 -5.52
C ILE A 85 -3.11 3.10 -5.01
N ARG A 86 -2.83 2.44 -3.88
CA ARG A 86 -1.47 2.12 -3.44
C ARG A 86 -1.17 0.68 -3.81
N LEU A 87 -0.13 0.43 -4.59
CA LEU A 87 0.33 -0.91 -4.91
C LEU A 87 1.41 -1.36 -3.93
N CYS A 88 1.28 -2.55 -3.35
CA CYS A 88 2.31 -3.23 -2.57
C CYS A 88 2.41 -4.71 -2.98
N LYS A 89 3.39 -5.45 -2.45
CA LYS A 89 3.48 -6.90 -2.73
C LYS A 89 2.42 -7.71 -1.96
N GLY A 90 2.20 -7.38 -0.70
CA GLY A 90 1.43 -8.19 0.26
C GLY A 90 2.21 -8.31 1.56
N ALA A 91 1.51 -8.51 2.68
CA ALA A 91 2.12 -8.58 4.01
C ALA A 91 1.54 -9.69 4.91
N TYR A 92 0.55 -10.42 4.41
CA TYR A 92 -0.09 -11.52 5.13
C TYR A 92 0.41 -12.86 4.60
N LYS A 93 0.28 -13.92 5.39
CA LYS A 93 0.53 -15.28 4.93
C LYS A 93 -0.77 -15.81 4.34
N GLU A 94 -0.77 -16.07 3.04
CA GLU A 94 -1.94 -16.52 2.29
C GLU A 94 -1.70 -17.93 1.73
N SER A 95 -2.78 -18.66 1.44
CA SER A 95 -2.73 -19.96 0.78
C SER A 95 -2.32 -19.82 -0.70
N GLU A 96 -1.67 -20.84 -1.26
CA GLU A 96 -1.34 -20.89 -2.70
C GLU A 96 -2.58 -20.91 -3.60
N GLU A 97 -3.75 -21.24 -3.03
CA GLU A 97 -5.06 -21.18 -3.69
C GLU A 97 -5.47 -19.76 -4.09
N VAL A 98 -4.99 -18.74 -3.37
CA VAL A 98 -5.40 -17.33 -3.57
C VAL A 98 -4.23 -16.41 -3.92
N ALA A 99 -3.00 -16.85 -3.66
CA ALA A 99 -1.80 -16.05 -3.83
C ALA A 99 -0.68 -16.80 -4.53
N TYR A 100 0.11 -16.07 -5.32
CA TYR A 100 1.31 -16.58 -5.97
C TYR A 100 2.32 -17.09 -4.93
N PRO A 101 2.71 -18.38 -4.93
CA PRO A 101 3.67 -18.91 -3.97
C PRO A 101 5.10 -18.46 -4.27
N ARG A 102 5.42 -18.24 -5.54
CA ARG A 102 6.76 -17.85 -5.97
C ARG A 102 6.91 -16.35 -6.01
N LYS A 103 7.99 -15.85 -5.41
CA LYS A 103 8.33 -14.43 -5.37
C LYS A 103 8.46 -13.81 -6.77
N GLU A 104 8.99 -14.55 -7.72
CA GLU A 104 9.14 -14.11 -9.12
C GLU A 104 7.79 -13.80 -9.78
N ASP A 105 6.75 -14.59 -9.49
CA ASP A 105 5.40 -14.32 -9.98
C ASP A 105 4.78 -13.09 -9.30
N VAL A 106 5.01 -12.91 -7.99
CA VAL A 106 4.59 -11.70 -7.24
C VAL A 106 5.24 -10.44 -7.82
N ASP A 107 6.54 -10.51 -8.13
CA ASP A 107 7.31 -9.40 -8.70
C ASP A 107 6.87 -9.10 -10.13
N ALA A 108 6.61 -10.13 -10.94
CA ALA A 108 6.06 -9.98 -12.29
C ALA A 108 4.67 -9.32 -12.26
N ASN A 109 3.79 -9.77 -11.35
CA ASN A 109 2.47 -9.15 -11.19
C ASN A 109 2.57 -7.72 -10.65
N PHE A 110 3.50 -7.43 -9.74
CA PHE A 110 3.74 -6.06 -9.30
C PHE A 110 4.08 -5.14 -10.48
N VAL A 111 4.97 -5.56 -11.37
CA VAL A 111 5.33 -4.77 -12.55
C VAL A 111 4.12 -4.60 -13.47
N ARG A 112 3.34 -5.66 -13.73
CA ARG A 112 2.12 -5.58 -14.55
C ARG A 112 1.12 -4.56 -14.01
N LEU A 113 0.76 -4.68 -12.73
CA LEU A 113 -0.19 -3.78 -12.09
C LEU A 113 0.35 -2.35 -12.02
N MET A 114 1.64 -2.16 -11.75
CA MET A 114 2.28 -0.84 -11.78
C MET A 114 2.13 -0.17 -13.15
N GLN A 115 2.31 -0.91 -14.24
CA GLN A 115 2.16 -0.36 -15.59
C GLN A 115 0.72 0.06 -15.89
N VAL A 116 -0.26 -0.75 -15.48
CA VAL A 116 -1.70 -0.43 -15.61
C VAL A 116 -2.03 0.83 -14.83
N LEU A 117 -1.61 0.89 -13.56
CA LEU A 117 -1.85 2.03 -12.68
C LEU A 117 -1.24 3.30 -13.24
N LEU A 118 0.05 3.31 -13.57
CA LEU A 118 0.74 4.50 -14.07
C LEU A 118 0.16 5.00 -15.40
N SER A 119 -0.40 4.11 -16.22
CA SER A 119 -1.03 4.48 -17.49
C SER A 119 -2.48 4.97 -17.34
N SER A 120 -3.08 4.89 -16.15
CA SER A 120 -4.50 5.17 -15.95
C SER A 120 -4.88 6.67 -15.94
N GLY A 121 -3.89 7.57 -15.86
CA GLY A 121 -4.13 9.01 -15.69
C GLY A 121 -4.53 9.43 -14.27
N PHE A 122 -4.63 8.51 -13.32
CA PHE A 122 -4.89 8.82 -11.91
C PHE A 122 -3.60 8.79 -11.06
N TYR A 123 -3.58 9.64 -10.03
CA TYR A 123 -2.47 9.68 -9.07
C TYR A 123 -2.42 8.42 -8.20
N HIS A 124 -1.30 7.72 -8.22
CA HIS A 124 -1.11 6.46 -7.52
C HIS A 124 0.18 6.39 -6.71
N ALA A 125 0.24 5.42 -5.80
CA ALA A 125 1.36 5.19 -4.91
C ALA A 125 2.01 3.83 -5.17
N VAL A 126 3.32 3.81 -5.37
CA VAL A 126 4.12 2.59 -5.51
C VAL A 126 4.83 2.33 -4.18
N ALA A 127 4.26 1.45 -3.36
CA ALA A 127 4.74 1.15 -2.02
C ALA A 127 5.69 -0.07 -2.00
N THR A 128 6.99 0.18 -2.10
CA THR A 128 8.02 -0.87 -2.12
C THR A 128 9.38 -0.34 -1.68
N HIS A 129 10.17 -1.21 -1.04
CA HIS A 129 11.60 -0.98 -0.75
C HIS A 129 12.52 -1.75 -1.68
N ASP A 130 11.95 -2.51 -2.61
CA ASP A 130 12.69 -3.34 -3.55
C ASP A 130 13.30 -2.46 -4.65
N PRO A 131 14.63 -2.34 -4.75
CA PRO A 131 15.27 -1.49 -5.75
C PRO A 131 14.97 -1.94 -7.18
N ARG A 132 14.63 -3.22 -7.41
CA ARG A 132 14.25 -3.72 -8.74
C ARG A 132 12.90 -3.16 -9.18
N MET A 133 11.93 -3.15 -8.26
CA MET A 133 10.58 -2.61 -8.51
C MET A 133 10.61 -1.09 -8.69
N VAL A 134 11.42 -0.39 -7.88
CA VAL A 134 11.66 1.05 -8.05
C VAL A 134 12.27 1.33 -9.43
N ALA A 135 13.32 0.61 -9.82
CA ALA A 135 13.96 0.80 -11.11
C ALA A 135 13.01 0.47 -12.28
N ALA A 136 12.17 -0.57 -12.16
CA ALA A 136 11.16 -0.91 -13.16
C ALA A 136 10.12 0.21 -13.31
N THR A 137 9.67 0.80 -12.20
CA THR A 137 8.72 1.94 -12.18
C THR A 137 9.33 3.16 -12.87
N ILE A 138 10.58 3.51 -12.53
CA ILE A 138 11.29 4.65 -13.12
C ILE A 138 11.45 4.46 -14.63
N ARG A 139 11.90 3.28 -15.07
CA ARG A 139 12.06 2.98 -16.50
C ARG A 139 10.74 3.08 -17.26
N PHE A 140 9.66 2.53 -16.70
CA PHE A 140 8.35 2.58 -17.33
C PHE A 140 7.81 4.01 -17.43
N ALA A 141 7.88 4.78 -16.34
CA ALA A 141 7.46 6.17 -16.32
C ALA A 141 8.22 7.01 -17.36
N ALA A 142 9.55 6.85 -17.44
CA ALA A 142 10.37 7.53 -18.45
C ALA A 142 9.97 7.14 -19.88
N ALA A 143 9.79 5.84 -20.16
CA ALA A 143 9.40 5.35 -21.47
C ALA A 143 8.00 5.83 -21.92
N LYS A 144 7.10 6.08 -20.96
CA LYS A 144 5.75 6.60 -21.20
C LYS A 144 5.62 8.11 -21.01
N GLN A 145 6.73 8.81 -20.75
CA GLN A 145 6.76 10.25 -20.49
C GLN A 145 5.81 10.70 -19.36
N ILE A 146 5.64 9.84 -18.35
CA ILE A 146 4.81 10.12 -17.17
C ILE A 146 5.59 11.02 -16.22
N SER A 147 4.97 12.10 -15.74
CA SER A 147 5.65 13.04 -14.85
C SER A 147 5.99 12.39 -13.51
N LYS A 148 7.09 12.82 -12.91
CA LYS A 148 7.45 12.44 -11.53
C LYS A 148 6.43 12.95 -10.50
N ASP A 149 5.60 13.91 -10.90
CA ASP A 149 4.50 14.46 -10.09
C ASP A 149 3.18 13.67 -10.21
N ASP A 150 3.08 12.72 -11.14
CA ASP A 150 1.86 11.93 -11.39
C ASP A 150 1.77 10.67 -10.52
N PHE A 151 2.84 10.35 -9.78
CA PHE A 151 2.86 9.25 -8.81
C PHE A 151 3.78 9.56 -7.63
N GLU A 152 3.77 8.70 -6.61
CA GLU A 152 4.76 8.75 -5.52
C GLU A 152 5.29 7.36 -5.20
N PHE A 153 6.52 7.31 -4.71
CA PHE A 153 7.02 6.15 -3.99
C PHE A 153 6.61 6.23 -2.53
N GLN A 154 6.23 5.10 -1.95
CA GLN A 154 5.94 5.02 -0.53
C GLN A 154 6.83 4.00 0.18
N MET A 155 7.37 4.39 1.32
CA MET A 155 8.27 3.55 2.11
C MET A 155 7.96 3.65 3.59
N LEU A 156 8.20 2.58 4.32
CA LEU A 156 8.11 2.57 5.78
C LEU A 156 9.22 3.43 6.42
N TYR A 157 8.87 4.09 7.52
CA TYR A 157 9.81 4.82 8.36
C TYR A 157 10.99 3.93 8.81
N GLY A 158 12.21 4.47 8.75
CA GLY A 158 13.44 3.78 9.15
C GLY A 158 13.95 2.70 8.19
N VAL A 159 13.27 2.41 7.08
CA VAL A 159 13.65 1.34 6.15
C VAL A 159 14.20 1.91 4.85
N ARG A 160 15.44 1.52 4.49
CA ARG A 160 16.10 1.95 3.23
C ARG A 160 16.13 3.48 3.10
N THR A 161 16.55 4.17 4.14
CA THR A 161 16.64 5.64 4.17
C THR A 161 17.62 6.19 3.13
N ASP A 162 18.62 5.38 2.72
CA ASP A 162 19.47 5.61 1.55
C ASP A 162 18.64 5.81 0.27
N LEU A 163 17.72 4.88 0.02
CA LEU A 163 16.88 4.87 -1.17
C LEU A 163 15.86 6.01 -1.14
N GLN A 164 15.28 6.29 0.03
CA GLN A 164 14.34 7.41 0.23
C GLN A 164 15.01 8.75 -0.17
N ARG A 165 16.20 9.03 0.39
CA ARG A 165 16.94 10.27 0.10
C ARG A 165 17.34 10.35 -1.37
N ARG A 166 17.78 9.24 -1.97
CA ARG A 166 18.12 9.20 -3.39
C ARG A 166 16.93 9.56 -4.27
N LEU A 167 15.76 8.96 -4.03
CA LEU A 167 14.56 9.24 -4.82
C LEU A 167 14.12 10.71 -4.73
N VAL A 168 14.19 11.31 -3.54
CA VAL A 168 13.92 12.75 -3.37
C VAL A 168 14.93 13.60 -4.14
N LYS A 169 16.23 13.28 -4.04
CA LYS A 169 17.29 13.97 -4.80
C LYS A 169 17.07 13.87 -6.31
N ASP A 170 16.55 12.73 -6.77
CA ASP A 170 16.23 12.49 -8.18
C ASP A 170 14.89 13.15 -8.61
N GLY A 171 14.23 13.89 -7.72
CA GLY A 171 13.01 14.65 -8.01
C GLY A 171 11.72 13.86 -7.94
N TYR A 172 11.71 12.67 -7.34
CA TYR A 172 10.49 11.89 -7.12
C TYR A 172 9.79 12.28 -5.82
N ARG A 173 8.46 12.25 -5.83
CA ARG A 173 7.66 12.32 -4.62
C ARG A 173 7.85 11.05 -3.78
N VAL A 174 8.19 11.22 -2.52
CA VAL A 174 8.36 10.12 -1.55
C VAL A 174 7.52 10.40 -0.32
N ARG A 175 6.63 9.46 0.03
CA ARG A 175 5.86 9.50 1.27
C ARG A 175 6.31 8.41 2.23
N ILE A 176 6.57 8.81 3.47
CA ILE A 176 6.97 7.88 4.52
C ILE A 176 5.76 7.47 5.36
N TYR A 177 5.54 6.16 5.49
CA TYR A 177 4.52 5.62 6.38
C TYR A 177 5.07 5.61 7.82
N ILE A 178 4.48 6.46 8.66
CA ILE A 178 4.86 6.63 10.07
C ILE A 178 3.74 6.04 10.93
N PRO A 179 3.95 4.87 11.56
CA PRO A 179 3.04 4.38 12.59
C PRO A 179 3.18 5.26 13.85
N TYR A 180 2.08 5.55 14.52
CA TYR A 180 2.07 6.24 15.81
C TYR A 180 0.93 5.70 16.68
N GLY A 181 1.02 5.90 17.99
CA GLY A 181 0.06 5.40 18.97
C GLY A 181 0.71 4.59 20.09
N LYS A 182 -0.06 4.32 21.15
CA LYS A 182 0.42 3.59 22.34
C LYS A 182 0.78 2.13 22.02
N ASP A 183 0.10 1.52 21.04
CA ASP A 183 0.30 0.12 20.63
C ASP A 183 1.35 -0.05 19.52
N TRP A 184 2.47 0.67 19.62
CA TRP A 184 3.55 0.58 18.62
C TRP A 184 4.32 -0.74 18.67
N PHE A 185 4.33 -1.42 19.83
CA PHE A 185 5.16 -2.60 20.09
C PHE A 185 4.79 -3.82 19.21
N PRO A 186 3.52 -4.24 19.06
CA PRO A 186 3.15 -5.34 18.17
C PRO A 186 3.43 -5.06 16.67
N TYR A 187 3.33 -3.80 16.26
CA TYR A 187 3.70 -3.39 14.90
C TYR A 187 5.22 -3.53 14.68
N PHE A 188 6.02 -3.05 15.63
CA PHE A 188 7.48 -3.15 15.60
C PHE A 188 7.95 -4.61 15.62
N MET A 189 7.37 -5.45 16.48
CA MET A 189 7.70 -6.87 16.58
C MET A 189 7.40 -7.65 15.30
N ARG A 190 6.27 -7.39 14.63
CA ARG A 190 5.98 -7.98 13.30
C ARG A 190 7.02 -7.59 12.26
N ARG A 191 7.45 -6.32 12.24
CA ARG A 191 8.49 -5.84 11.31
C ARG A 191 9.88 -6.42 11.59
N LEU A 192 10.19 -6.75 12.84
CA LEU A 192 11.41 -7.49 13.20
C LEU A 192 11.35 -8.96 12.75
N ALA A 193 10.21 -9.62 12.96
CA ALA A 193 10.03 -11.03 12.60
C ALA A 193 10.09 -11.28 11.08
N GLU A 194 9.66 -10.31 10.26
CA GLU A 194 9.73 -10.38 8.79
C GLU A 194 11.16 -10.22 8.22
N ARG A 195 12.19 -10.00 9.07
CA ARG A 195 13.60 -9.86 8.65
C ARG A 195 14.57 -10.64 9.55
N PRO A 196 14.90 -11.91 9.22
CA PRO A 196 15.87 -12.71 9.98
C PRO A 196 17.24 -12.06 10.12
N ALA A 197 17.67 -11.29 9.11
CA ALA A 197 18.97 -10.61 9.09
C ALA A 197 19.15 -9.53 10.18
N ASN A 198 18.04 -8.99 10.73
CA ASN A 198 18.09 -7.96 11.77
C ASN A 198 18.14 -8.54 13.20
N LEU A 199 17.74 -9.81 13.38
CA LEU A 199 17.80 -10.49 14.67
C LEU A 199 19.26 -10.69 15.11
N GLY A 200 20.16 -11.04 14.18
CA GLY A 200 21.58 -11.20 14.48
C GLY A 200 22.28 -9.91 14.93
N PHE A 201 21.80 -8.74 14.47
CA PHE A 201 22.35 -7.43 14.85
C PHE A 201 21.96 -7.04 16.28
N LEU A 202 20.75 -7.39 16.72
CA LEU A 202 20.26 -7.13 18.08
C LEU A 202 20.93 -8.03 19.13
N VAL A 203 21.13 -9.31 18.83
CA VAL A 203 21.84 -10.24 19.72
C VAL A 203 23.29 -9.78 19.93
N ARG A 204 23.98 -9.31 18.88
CA ARG A 204 25.36 -8.82 18.99
C ARG A 204 25.50 -7.55 19.83
N ASN A 205 24.47 -6.72 19.93
CA ASN A 205 24.48 -5.52 20.77
C ASN A 205 24.08 -5.79 22.23
N PHE A 206 23.35 -6.86 22.52
CA PHE A 206 23.02 -7.24 23.90
C PHE A 206 24.18 -7.94 24.63
N PHE A 207 25.10 -8.57 23.90
CA PHE A 207 26.28 -9.25 24.46
C PHE A 207 27.57 -8.43 24.43
N ARG A 208 27.52 -7.17 23.98
CA ARG A 208 28.61 -6.21 24.14
C ARG A 208 28.28 -5.27 25.29
N LYS A 209 28.65 -5.68 26.50
CA LYS A 209 29.08 -4.73 27.54
C LYS A 209 30.51 -4.31 27.26
#